data_AF-A0A1L6IA96-F1
#
_entry.id   AF-A0A1L6IA96-F1
#
_cell.length_a   1.000
_cell.length_b   1.000
_cell.length_c   1.000
_cell.angle_alpha   90.00
_cell.angle_beta   90.00
_cell.angle_gamma   90.00
#
_symmetry.space_group_name_H-M   'P 1'
#
loop_
_entity.id
_entity.type
_entity.pdbx_description
1 polymer ?
#
loop_
_entity_poly.entity_id
_entity_poly.type
_entity_poly.pdbx_seq_one_letter_code
_entity_poly.pdbx_strand_id
1 'polypeptide(L)'
;MKITFSDDAPHFDGSSLKLAFVAYVDGEAVACAITAEALEDHFGANSAQEDELLRAFERGRARIRSVCEQALEHNDGASVELHSGVFRMDEE
;
A
#
# COMPACT_ATOMS: atom_id res chain seq x y z
N MET A 1 12.43 -12.79 -2.15
CA MET A 1 13.19 -11.58 -1.74
C MET A 1 12.99 -11.37 -0.23
N LYS A 2 13.90 -10.77 0.55
CA LYS A 2 13.60 -10.52 1.98
C LYS A 2 12.92 -9.17 2.14
N ILE A 3 11.59 -9.17 2.16
CA ILE A 3 10.79 -7.95 2.26
C ILE A 3 10.36 -7.75 3.70
N THR A 4 10.58 -6.53 4.21
CA THR A 4 10.14 -6.10 5.54
C THR A 4 9.52 -4.73 5.41
N PHE A 5 8.54 -4.40 6.25
CA PHE A 5 7.85 -3.12 6.17
C PHE A 5 8.19 -2.26 7.37
N SER A 6 8.34 -0.96 7.16
CA SER A 6 8.47 -0.05 8.29
C SER A 6 7.19 -0.11 9.14
N ASP A 7 7.36 0.02 10.45
CA ASP A 7 6.21 0.18 11.35
C ASP A 7 5.69 1.62 11.37
N ASP A 8 6.39 2.54 10.70
CA ASP A 8 6.01 3.94 10.56
C ASP A 8 4.61 4.12 9.93
N ALA A 9 4.00 5.26 10.26
CA ALA A 9 2.70 5.62 9.71
C ALA A 9 2.88 6.03 8.24
N PRO A 10 1.97 5.61 7.34
CA PRO A 10 2.03 6.09 5.97
C PRO A 10 1.76 7.59 5.91
N HIS A 11 2.41 8.27 4.96
CA HIS A 11 2.22 9.69 4.69
C HIS A 11 1.13 9.89 3.64
N PHE A 12 0.17 10.78 3.91
CA PHE A 12 -0.87 11.11 2.94
C PHE A 12 -0.43 12.22 1.99
N ASP A 13 -0.44 11.90 0.70
CA ASP A 13 -0.27 12.85 -0.39
C ASP A 13 -1.65 13.29 -0.90
N GLY A 14 -2.09 14.48 -0.46
CA GLY A 14 -3.38 15.05 -0.85
C GLY A 14 -3.46 15.50 -2.30
N SER A 15 -2.33 15.63 -3.01
CA SER A 15 -2.32 16.01 -4.43
C SER A 15 -2.59 14.82 -5.33
N SER A 16 -2.08 13.65 -4.95
CA SER A 16 -2.27 12.39 -5.69
C SER A 16 -3.36 11.49 -5.08
N LEU A 17 -3.88 11.84 -3.90
CA LEU A 17 -4.79 11.04 -3.09
C LEU A 17 -4.22 9.63 -2.83
N LYS A 18 -3.02 9.55 -2.26
CA LYS A 18 -2.31 8.29 -1.99
C LYS A 18 -1.71 8.29 -0.60
N LEU A 19 -1.60 7.11 0.00
CA LEU A 19 -0.81 6.88 1.20
C LEU A 19 0.54 6.28 0.80
N ALA A 20 1.63 6.99 1.07
CA ALA A 20 3.00 6.56 0.82
C ALA A 20 3.57 5.88 2.08
N PHE A 21 4.22 4.74 1.91
CA PHE A 21 4.91 4.00 2.97
C PHE A 21 6.21 3.41 2.45
N VAL A 22 7.07 2.99 3.38
CA VAL A 22 8.39 2.43 3.03
C VAL A 22 8.41 0.93 3.31
N ALA A 23 8.78 0.17 2.29
CA ALA A 23 9.20 -1.21 2.42
C ALA A 23 10.73 -1.28 2.36
N TYR A 24 11.29 -2.34 2.92
CA TYR A 24 12.71 -2.66 2.87
C TYR A 24 12.87 -3.99 2.17
N VAL A 25 13.56 -3.98 1.04
CA VAL A 25 13.76 -5.14 0.19
C VAL A 25 15.23 -5.50 0.24
N ASP A 26 15.56 -6.64 0.86
CA ASP A 26 16.95 -7.05 1.11
C ASP A 26 17.80 -5.98 1.82
N GLY A 27 17.13 -5.11 2.59
CA GLY A 27 17.72 -3.99 3.33
C GLY A 27 17.67 -2.63 2.60
N GLU A 28 17.25 -2.59 1.35
CA GLU A 28 17.10 -1.35 0.58
C GLU A 28 15.71 -0.73 0.76
N ALA A 29 15.65 0.56 1.06
CA ALA A 29 14.38 1.27 1.26
C ALA A 29 13.69 1.56 -0.08
N VAL A 30 12.51 1.00 -0.26
CA VAL A 30 11.68 1.12 -1.46
C VAL A 30 10.42 1.90 -1.11
N ALA A 31 10.21 3.00 -1.84
CA ALA A 31 9.00 3.79 -1.72
C ALA A 31 7.81 3.04 -2.35
N CYS A 32 6.78 2.81 -1.55
CA CYS A 32 5.55 2.18 -1.96
C CYS A 32 4.39 3.15 -1.71
N ALA A 33 3.34 3.07 -2.53
CA ALA A 33 2.15 3.87 -2.34
C ALA A 33 0.89 3.04 -2.55
N ILE A 34 -0.19 3.40 -1.88
CA ILE A 34 -1.54 2.86 -2.13
C ILE A 34 -2.51 4.00 -2.40
N THR A 35 -3.35 3.86 -3.42
CA THR A 35 -4.32 4.89 -3.80
C THR A 35 -5.51 4.93 -2.85
N ALA A 36 -6.09 6.12 -2.67
CA ALA A 36 -7.34 6.29 -1.93
C ALA A 36 -8.45 5.38 -2.49
N GLU A 37 -8.56 5.29 -3.82
CA GLU A 37 -9.51 4.42 -4.50
C GLU A 37 -9.40 2.95 -4.05
N ALA A 38 -8.17 2.42 -3.92
CA ALA A 38 -7.98 1.05 -3.46
C ALA A 38 -8.46 0.87 -2.00
N LEU A 39 -8.19 1.87 -1.15
CA LEU A 39 -8.62 1.89 0.25
C LEU A 39 -10.14 1.99 0.39
N GLU A 40 -10.79 2.74 -0.49
CA GLU A 40 -12.25 2.87 -0.53
C GLU A 40 -12.90 1.57 -1.01
N ASP A 41 -12.44 1.00 -2.13
CA ASP A 41 -13.04 -0.17 -2.79
C ASP A 41 -12.83 -1.47 -1.99
N HIS A 42 -11.64 -1.66 -1.40
CA HIS A 42 -11.24 -2.95 -0.78
C HIS A 42 -11.13 -2.91 0.75
N PHE A 43 -10.91 -1.73 1.33
CA PHE A 43 -10.60 -1.59 2.76
C PHE A 43 -11.64 -0.74 3.52
N GLY A 44 -12.68 -0.29 2.82
CA GLY A 44 -13.83 0.42 3.39
C GLY A 44 -13.46 1.79 3.95
N ALA A 45 -12.56 2.54 3.31
CA ALA A 45 -12.44 3.97 3.60
C ALA A 45 -13.76 4.67 3.21
N ASN A 46 -14.34 5.45 4.13
CA ASN A 46 -15.62 6.13 3.84
C ASN A 46 -15.44 7.36 2.94
N SER A 47 -14.22 7.88 2.84
CA SER A 47 -13.89 9.07 2.04
C SER A 47 -12.38 9.14 1.78
N ALA A 48 -11.97 9.89 0.75
CA ALA A 48 -10.58 10.26 0.48
C ALA A 48 -9.96 11.28 1.47
N GLN A 49 -10.41 11.28 2.73
CA GLN A 49 -9.82 12.09 3.81
C GLN A 49 -8.68 11.31 4.47
N GLU A 50 -7.61 12.01 4.85
CA GLU A 50 -6.42 11.41 5.49
C GLU A 50 -6.79 10.45 6.63
N ASP A 51 -7.59 10.88 7.60
CA ASP A 51 -7.96 10.06 8.78
C ASP A 51 -8.68 8.75 8.38
N GLU A 52 -9.58 8.81 7.40
CA GLU A 52 -10.33 7.65 6.92
C GLU A 52 -9.44 6.67 6.15
N LEU A 53 -8.54 7.21 5.32
CA LEU A 53 -7.58 6.43 4.57
C LEU A 53 -6.56 5.75 5.49
N LEU A 54 -6.05 6.48 6.50
CA LEU A 54 -5.13 5.93 7.51
C LEU A 54 -5.81 4.79 8.26
N ARG A 55 -7.04 4.98 8.74
CA ARG A 55 -7.80 3.91 9.42
C ARG A 55 -8.04 2.70 8.51
N ALA A 56 -8.38 2.92 7.24
CA ALA A 56 -8.56 1.84 6.28
C ALA A 56 -7.25 1.08 6.02
N PHE A 57 -6.13 1.80 5.89
CA PHE A 57 -4.80 1.23 5.76
C PHE A 57 -4.43 0.40 6.98
N GLU A 58 -4.67 0.89 8.20
CA GLU A 58 -4.38 0.17 9.43
C GLU A 58 -5.20 -1.12 9.54
N ARG A 59 -6.50 -1.08 9.23
CA ARG A 59 -7.36 -2.28 9.19
C ARG A 59 -6.89 -3.28 8.13
N GLY A 60 -6.46 -2.77 6.97
CA GLY A 60 -6.01 -3.54 5.83
C GLY A 60 -4.53 -3.92 5.84
N ARG A 61 -3.77 -3.49 6.85
CA ARG A 61 -2.30 -3.43 6.79
C ARG A 61 -1.66 -4.76 6.44
N ALA A 62 -2.20 -5.87 6.96
CA ALA A 62 -1.74 -7.21 6.64
C ALA A 62 -1.88 -7.54 5.14
N ARG A 63 -3.08 -7.32 4.58
CA ARG A 63 -3.37 -7.60 3.15
C ARG A 63 -2.60 -6.64 2.24
N ILE A 64 -2.55 -5.35 2.57
CA ILE A 64 -1.79 -4.35 1.81
C ILE A 64 -0.31 -4.75 1.74
N ARG A 65 0.28 -5.17 2.86
CA ARG A 65 1.67 -5.64 2.92
C ARG A 65 1.86 -6.91 2.08
N SER A 66 0.96 -7.89 2.15
CA SER A 66 1.06 -9.11 1.33
C SER A 66 1.00 -8.82 -0.17
N VAL A 67 0.09 -7.96 -0.61
CA VAL A 67 -0.01 -7.57 -2.03
C VAL A 67 1.22 -6.75 -2.45
N CYS A 68 1.68 -5.84 -1.59
CA CYS A 68 2.91 -5.08 -1.82
C CYS A 68 4.13 -5.98 -1.96
N GLU A 69 4.24 -7.01 -1.11
CA GLU A 69 5.31 -7.99 -1.15
C GLU A 69 5.32 -8.73 -2.49
N GLN A 70 4.18 -9.26 -2.91
CA GLN A 70 4.05 -9.92 -4.20
C GLN A 70 4.40 -8.99 -5.38
N ALA A 71 3.97 -7.74 -5.34
CA ALA A 71 4.25 -6.78 -6.39
C ALA A 71 5.74 -6.37 -6.42
N LEU A 72 6.38 -6.23 -5.26
CA LEU A 72 7.83 -6.02 -5.15
C LEU A 72 8.61 -7.21 -5.70
N GLU A 73 8.20 -8.44 -5.40
CA GLU A 73 8.84 -9.64 -5.94
C GLU A 73 8.70 -9.74 -7.47
N HIS A 74 7.57 -9.33 -8.03
CA HIS A 74 7.36 -9.30 -9.48
C HIS A 74 8.10 -8.17 -10.20
N ASN A 75 8.46 -7.09 -9.50
CA ASN A 75 9.13 -5.92 -10.07
C ASN A 75 10.59 -5.77 -9.60
N ASP A 76 11.21 -6.87 -9.14
CA ASP A 76 12.60 -6.91 -8.67
C ASP A 76 12.92 -5.84 -7.60
N GLY A 77 11.96 -5.53 -6.73
CA GLY A 77 12.11 -4.56 -5.64
C GLY A 77 12.03 -3.09 -6.06
N ALA A 78 11.56 -2.77 -7.25
CA ALA A 78 11.33 -1.39 -7.64
C ALA A 78 10.12 -0.75 -6.92
N SER A 79 10.01 0.58 -6.97
CA SER A 79 8.89 1.32 -6.39
C SER A 79 7.54 0.85 -6.91
N VAL A 80 6.59 0.61 -6.01
CA VAL A 80 5.29 0.03 -6.34
C VAL A 80 4.15 0.97 -5.99
N GLU A 81 3.15 1.02 -6.86
CA GLU A 81 1.88 1.68 -6.59
C GLU A 81 0.73 0.65 -6.59
N LEU A 82 0.06 0.54 -5.45
CA LEU A 82 -1.08 -0.34 -5.24
C LEU A 82 -2.36 0.43 -5.56
N HIS A 83 -2.99 0.10 -6.66
CA HIS A 83 -4.30 0.62 -7.06
C HIS A 83 -5.37 -0.49 -6.96
N SER A 84 -6.66 -0.14 -7.02
CA SER A 84 -7.77 -1.10 -6.83
C SER A 84 -7.64 -2.33 -7.74
N GLY A 85 -7.18 -2.13 -8.98
CA GLY A 85 -6.93 -3.21 -9.95
C GLY A 85 -5.94 -4.29 -9.48
N VAL A 86 -4.92 -3.94 -8.67
CA VAL A 86 -3.96 -4.92 -8.14
C VAL A 86 -4.65 -5.86 -7.16
N PHE A 87 -5.53 -5.32 -6.30
CA PHE A 87 -6.24 -6.11 -5.29
C PHE A 87 -7.30 -7.04 -5.87
N ARG A 88 -7.85 -6.72 -7.05
CA ARG A 88 -8.82 -7.58 -7.72
C ARG A 88 -8.22 -8.87 -8.28
N MET A 89 -6.93 -8.87 -8.64
CA MET A 89 -6.25 -10.06 -9.16
C MET A 89 -5.87 -11.06 -8.06
N ASP A 90 -5.88 -10.62 -6.80
CA ASP A 90 -5.55 -11.43 -5.63
C ASP A 90 -6.76 -12.24 -5.11
N GLU A 91 -7.97 -12.05 -5.69
CA GLU A 91 -9.22 -12.73 -5.29
C GLU A 91 -9.62 -13.92 -6.19
N GLU A 92 -8.70 -14.50 -6.96
CA GLU A 92 -8.93 -15.68 -7.83
C GLU A 92 -8.58 -17.04 -7.20
#